data_AF-U5IUA5-F1
#
_entry.id   AF-U5IUA5-F1
#
_cell.length_a   1.000
_cell.length_b   1.000
_cell.length_c   1.000
_cell.angle_alpha   90.00
_cell.angle_beta   90.00
_cell.angle_gamma   90.00
#
_symmetry.space_group_name_H-M   'P 1'
#
loop_
_entity.id
_entity.type
_entity.pdbx_description
1 polymer ?
#
loop_
_entity_poly.entity_id
_entity_poly.type
_entity_poly.pdbx_seq_one_letter_code
_entity_poly.pdbx_strand_id
1 'polypeptide(L)' 'ISFEVFLPIYQAISKARSADTADDFIEGLRHLDKDASGFISTAELRHLLTTLGEKLTDDEVEQLLSNQEDSQ' A
#
# COMPACT_ATOMS: atom_id res chain seq x y z
N ILE A 1 -1.31 6.40 27.06
CA ILE A 1 -1.75 7.70 26.47
C ILE A 1 -3.18 7.94 26.90
N SER A 2 -3.53 9.14 27.39
CA SER A 2 -4.92 9.50 27.70
C SER A 2 -5.62 10.01 26.45
N PHE A 3 -6.96 10.01 26.46
CA PHE A 3 -7.76 10.50 25.33
C PHE A 3 -7.45 11.97 25.00
N GLU A 4 -7.29 12.81 26.01
CA GLU A 4 -6.95 14.24 25.85
C GLU A 4 -5.59 14.46 25.16
N VAL A 5 -4.67 13.52 25.33
CA VAL A 5 -3.36 13.53 24.66
C VAL A 5 -3.45 12.92 23.26
N PHE A 6 -4.23 11.85 23.09
CA PHE A 6 -4.40 11.17 21.81
C PHE A 6 -5.17 12.00 20.77
N LEU A 7 -6.27 12.63 21.19
CA LEU A 7 -7.19 13.35 20.30
C LEU A 7 -6.51 14.42 19.43
N PRO A 8 -5.67 15.33 19.97
CA PRO A 8 -4.99 16.32 19.14
C PRO A 8 -3.97 15.69 18.19
N ILE A 9 -3.30 14.59 18.59
CA ILE A 9 -2.37 13.85 17.72
C ILE A 9 -3.14 13.27 16.53
N TYR A 10 -4.27 12.61 16.79
CA TYR A 10 -5.13 12.06 15.75
C TYR A 10 -5.63 13.14 14.78
N GLN A 11 -6.11 14.26 15.30
CA GLN A 11 -6.61 15.37 14.47
C GLN A 11 -5.53 15.98 13.56
N ALA A 12 -4.28 16.05 14.03
CA ALA A 12 -3.17 16.53 13.22
C ALA A 12 -2.86 15.55 12.07
N ILE A 13 -2.79 14.25 12.38
CA ILE A 13 -2.51 13.20 11.39
C ILE A 13 -3.65 13.10 10.36
N SER A 14 -4.91 13.14 10.81
CA SER A 14 -6.07 13.01 9.92
C SER A 14 -6.19 14.17 8.93
N LYS A 15 -5.75 15.38 9.31
CA LYS A 15 -5.75 16.57 8.43
C LYS A 15 -4.55 16.61 7.50
N ALA A 16 -3.42 16.01 7.90
CA ALA A 16 -2.20 15.96 7.11
C ALA A 16 -2.18 14.81 6.09
N ARG A 17 -3.03 13.78 6.28
CA ARG A 17 -3.17 12.68 5.33
C ARG A 17 -3.75 13.20 4.02
N SER A 18 -2.90 13.38 3.00
CA SER A 18 -3.36 13.38 1.62
C SER A 18 -3.95 12.00 1.35
N ALA A 19 -5.22 11.97 0.92
CA ALA A 19 -5.79 10.73 0.43
C ALA A 19 -5.16 10.48 -0.94
N ASP A 20 -4.15 9.61 -0.99
CA ASP A 20 -3.62 9.13 -2.26
C ASP A 20 -4.80 8.57 -3.08
N THR A 21 -4.89 9.00 -4.32
CA THR A 21 -5.97 8.61 -5.23
C THR A 21 -5.62 7.31 -5.93
N ALA A 22 -6.62 6.64 -6.50
CA ALA A 22 -6.37 5.45 -7.31
C ALA A 22 -5.40 5.73 -8.47
N ASP A 23 -5.47 6.93 -9.06
CA ASP A 23 -4.58 7.35 -10.15
C ASP A 23 -3.12 7.44 -9.71
N ASP A 24 -2.86 7.91 -8.48
CA ASP A 24 -1.51 7.96 -7.91
C ASP A 24 -0.90 6.55 -7.77
N PHE A 25 -1.71 5.58 -7.34
CA PHE A 25 -1.28 4.18 -7.26
C PHE A 25 -1.05 3.56 -8.64
N ILE A 26 -1.93 3.85 -9.61
CA ILE A 26 -1.79 3.33 -10.98
C ILE A 26 -0.52 3.88 -11.63
N GLU A 27 -0.21 5.17 -11.47
CA GLU A 27 1.01 5.78 -11.98
C GLU A 27 2.27 5.17 -11.31
N GLY A 28 2.22 4.97 -10.00
CA GLY A 28 3.29 4.31 -9.25
C GLY A 28 3.58 2.90 -9.76
N LEU A 29 2.54 2.09 -10.00
CA LEU A 29 2.68 0.70 -10.45
C LEU A 29 3.02 0.57 -11.94
N ARG A 30 2.70 1.58 -12.77
CA ARG A 30 3.02 1.56 -14.22
C ARG A 30 4.50 1.36 -14.51
N HIS A 31 5.38 1.80 -13.61
CA HIS A 31 6.83 1.61 -13.75
C HIS A 31 7.26 0.12 -13.68
N LEU A 32 6.40 -0.75 -13.18
CA LEU A 32 6.65 -2.19 -13.02
C LEU A 32 6.05 -3.00 -14.18
N ASP A 33 4.98 -2.49 -14.78
CA ASP A 33 4.33 -3.06 -15.97
C ASP A 33 5.12 -2.71 -17.25
N LYS A 34 6.27 -3.38 -17.43
CA LYS A 34 7.22 -3.08 -18.51
C LYS A 34 6.67 -3.36 -19.91
N ASP A 35 5.71 -4.27 -20.02
CA ASP A 35 5.08 -4.66 -21.28
C ASP A 35 3.75 -3.92 -21.54
N ALA A 36 3.34 -3.04 -20.61
CA ALA A 36 2.08 -2.30 -20.67
C ALA A 36 0.85 -3.22 -20.80
N SER A 37 0.92 -4.39 -20.18
CA SER A 37 -0.14 -5.40 -20.15
C SER A 37 -1.30 -5.00 -19.22
N GLY A 38 -1.05 -4.09 -18.29
CA GLY A 38 -1.94 -3.74 -17.18
C GLY A 38 -1.82 -4.70 -15.99
N PHE A 39 -0.88 -5.64 -16.02
CA PHE A 39 -0.68 -6.64 -14.97
C PHE A 39 0.77 -6.63 -14.47
N ILE A 40 0.96 -6.98 -13.19
CA ILE A 40 2.27 -7.20 -12.59
C ILE A 40 2.26 -8.56 -11.90
N SER A 41 3.41 -9.23 -11.83
CA SER A 41 3.46 -10.51 -11.13
C SER A 41 3.35 -10.32 -9.62
N THR A 42 2.77 -11.31 -8.94
CA THR A 42 2.69 -11.33 -7.46
C THR A 42 4.08 -11.29 -6.82
N ALA A 43 5.09 -11.89 -7.47
CA ALA A 43 6.48 -11.84 -7.03
C ALA A 43 7.07 -10.44 -7.11
N GLU A 44 6.81 -9.68 -8.18
CA GLU A 44 7.27 -8.30 -8.33
C GLU A 44 6.57 -7.37 -7.34
N LEU A 45 5.25 -7.54 -7.16
CA LEU A 45 4.49 -6.78 -6.18
C LEU A 45 5.00 -7.05 -4.75
N ARG A 46 5.22 -8.33 -4.38
CA ARG A 46 5.83 -8.71 -3.09
C ARG A 46 7.21 -8.10 -2.92
N HIS A 47 8.05 -8.17 -3.95
CA HIS A 47 9.39 -7.59 -3.89
C HIS A 47 9.33 -6.08 -3.66
N LEU A 48 8.42 -5.36 -4.32
CA LEU A 48 8.24 -3.92 -4.11
C LEU A 48 7.82 -3.61 -2.68
N LEU A 49 6.76 -4.26 -2.19
CA LEU A 49 6.17 -4.00 -0.87
C LEU A 49 7.14 -4.27 0.29
N THR A 50 8.13 -5.13 0.07
CA THR A 50 9.17 -5.46 1.07
C THR A 50 10.47 -4.66 0.91
N THR A 51 10.65 -3.91 -0.19
CA THR A 51 11.93 -3.23 -0.48
C THR A 51 11.86 -1.71 -0.61
N LEU A 52 10.71 -1.16 -1.00
CA LEU A 52 10.54 0.27 -1.28
C LEU A 52 9.71 0.96 -0.18
N GLY A 53 10.09 2.19 0.22
CA GLY A 53 9.32 3.00 1.17
C GLY A 53 9.27 2.43 2.59
N GLU A 54 8.09 2.54 3.22
CA GLU A 54 7.78 1.84 4.46
C GLU A 54 7.51 0.36 4.16
N LYS A 55 8.53 -0.46 4.44
CA LYS A 55 8.55 -1.87 4.08
C LYS A 55 7.57 -2.65 4.94
N LEU A 56 6.76 -3.47 4.28
CA LEU A 56 5.99 -4.50 4.93
C LEU A 56 6.87 -5.71 5.23
N THR A 57 6.54 -6.42 6.30
CA THR A 57 7.07 -7.74 6.60
C THR A 57 6.45 -8.79 5.66
N ASP A 58 7.10 -9.94 5.52
CA ASP A 58 6.58 -11.03 4.69
C ASP A 58 5.17 -11.48 5.13
N ASP A 59 4.92 -11.50 6.45
CA ASP A 59 3.62 -11.84 7.02
C ASP A 59 2.55 -10.79 6.69
N GLU A 60 2.88 -9.50 6.73
CA GLU A 60 1.96 -8.41 6.35
C GLU A 60 1.64 -8.43 4.85
N VAL A 61 2.62 -8.76 4.01
CA VAL A 61 2.39 -8.94 2.57
C VAL A 61 1.51 -10.15 2.30
N GLU A 62 1.73 -11.25 3.00
CA GLU A 62 0.90 -12.44 2.87
C GLU A 62 -0.56 -12.15 3.25
N GLN A 63 -0.79 -11.47 4.37
CA GLN A 63 -2.13 -11.05 4.79
C GLN A 63 -2.80 -10.08 3.80
N LEU A 64 -2.02 -9.22 3.15
CA LEU A 64 -2.53 -8.28 2.16
C LEU A 64 -2.97 -9.00 0.88
N LEU A 65 -2.21 -10.02 0.46
CA LEU A 65 -2.47 -10.78 -0.76
C LEU A 65 -3.48 -11.91 -0.56
N SER A 66 -3.60 -12.48 0.65
CA SER A 66 -4.46 -13.64 0.95
C SER A 66 -5.94 -13.40 0.67
N ASN A 67 -6.38 -12.14 0.67
CA ASN A 67 -7.79 -11.76 0.43
C ASN A 67 -8.06 -11.35 -1.04
N GLN A 68 -7.04 -11.38 -1.90
CA GLN A 68 -7.14 -11.03 -3.32
C GLN A 68 -7.20 -12.28 -4.23
N GLU A 69 -7.08 -13.49 -3.66
CA GLU A 69 -7.08 -14.75 -4.41
C GLU A 69 -8.48 -15.31 -4.73
N ASP A 70 -9.57 -14.71 -4.24
CA ASP A 70 -10.93 -15.18 -4.52
C ASP A 70 -11.64 -14.32 -5.57
N SER A 71 -11.57 -14.75 -6.84
CA SER A 71 -12.68 -14.87 -7.82
C SER A 71 -12.10 -15.03 -9.24
N GLN A 72 -11.73 -16.26 -9.59
CA GLN A 72 -11.76 -16.68 -11.00
C GLN A 72 -13.20 -16.79 -11.49
#